data_AF-A0A949DS71-F1
#
_entry.id   AF-A0A949DS71-F1
#
_cell.length_a   1.000
_cell.length_b   1.000
_cell.length_c   1.000
_cell.angle_alpha   90.00
_cell.angle_beta   90.00
_cell.angle_gamma   90.00
#
_symmetry.space_group_name_H-M   'P 1'
#
loop_
_entity.id
_entity.type
_entity.pdbx_description
1 polymer ?
#
loop_
_entity_poly.entity_id
_entity_poly.type
_entity_poly.pdbx_seq_one_letter_code
_entity_poly.pdbx_strand_id
1 'polypeptide(L)'
;MSQVSGATYRSQKATLPHYVRKTVCGEVYPAIIKQNGGSVEGIVYFNVSLEAFDRLDKFEGPLYVRAEVETICKKGERVSSHIRPDCKFCPSTLR
;
A
#
# COMPACT_ATOMS: atom_id res chain seq x y z
N MET A 1 -11.40 -2.02 3.53
CA MET A 1 -10.94 -3.42 3.65
C MET A 1 -12.11 -4.40 3.70
N SER A 2 -12.93 -4.47 4.76
CA SER A 2 -14.03 -5.46 4.86
C SER A 2 -14.99 -5.46 3.65
N GLN A 3 -15.31 -4.29 3.09
CA GLN A 3 -16.16 -4.16 1.89
C GLN A 3 -15.56 -4.73 0.59
N VAL A 4 -14.23 -4.88 0.50
CA VAL A 4 -13.54 -5.34 -0.74
C VAL A 4 -12.97 -6.74 -0.54
N SER A 5 -12.42 -7.03 0.63
CA SER A 5 -11.84 -8.33 0.94
C SER A 5 -12.88 -9.38 1.37
N GLY A 6 -14.08 -8.95 1.77
CA GLY A 6 -15.17 -9.81 2.24
C GLY A 6 -14.96 -10.35 3.66
N ALA A 7 -13.90 -9.92 4.36
CA ALA A 7 -13.57 -10.39 5.71
C ALA A 7 -12.85 -9.33 6.55
N THR A 8 -12.96 -9.48 7.87
CA THR A 8 -12.26 -8.64 8.85
C THR A 8 -10.90 -9.27 9.16
N TYR A 9 -9.83 -8.61 8.72
CA TYR A 9 -8.46 -9.09 8.98
C TYR A 9 -7.85 -8.42 10.20
N ARG A 10 -6.96 -9.13 10.89
CA ARG A 10 -6.16 -8.55 11.96
C ARG A 10 -5.33 -7.42 11.37
N SER A 11 -5.48 -6.22 11.90
CA SER A 11 -4.81 -5.02 11.38
C SER A 11 -3.95 -4.37 12.46
N GLN A 12 -2.77 -3.88 12.10
CA GLN A 12 -1.90 -3.13 13.01
C GLN A 12 -1.40 -1.86 12.35
N LYS A 13 -1.24 -0.79 13.14
CA LYS A 13 -0.56 0.42 12.68
C LYS A 13 0.92 0.12 12.46
N ALA A 14 1.42 0.51 11.29
CA ALA A 14 2.82 0.39 10.92
C ALA A 14 3.28 1.62 10.15
N THR A 15 4.58 1.87 10.20
CA THR A 15 5.25 2.95 9.48
C THR A 15 6.12 2.33 8.40
N LEU A 16 5.92 2.77 7.16
CA LEU A 16 6.72 2.38 6.01
C LEU A 16 7.82 3.44 5.81
N PRO A 17 9.09 3.15 6.12
CA PRO A 17 10.20 4.07 5.90
C PRO A 17 10.63 4.10 4.43
N HIS A 18 11.22 5.21 3.98
CA HIS A 18 11.69 5.44 2.60
C HIS A 18 10.58 5.56 1.54
N TYR A 19 9.37 5.89 1.97
CA TYR A 19 8.25 6.16 1.08
C TYR A 19 7.52 7.43 1.50
N VAL A 20 6.78 8.01 0.56
CA VAL A 20 5.89 9.15 0.81
C VAL A 20 4.54 8.88 0.16
N ARG A 21 3.47 9.30 0.82
CA ARG A 21 2.12 9.24 0.28
C ARG A 21 1.85 10.53 -0.48
N LYS A 22 1.65 10.44 -1.80
CA LYS A 22 1.25 11.57 -2.63
C LYS A 22 -0.13 11.34 -3.21
N THR A 23 -0.96 12.37 -3.20
CA THR A 23 -2.23 12.34 -3.92
C THR A 23 -1.93 12.36 -5.41
N VAL A 24 -2.42 11.37 -6.16
CA VAL A 24 -2.34 11.39 -7.62
C VAL A 24 -3.35 12.42 -8.13
N CYS A 25 -2.93 13.34 -8.99
CA CYS A 25 -3.83 14.35 -9.54
C CYS A 25 -4.99 13.69 -10.29
N GLY A 26 -6.22 13.98 -9.88
CA GLY A 26 -7.44 13.45 -10.50
C GLY A 26 -7.93 12.10 -9.97
N GLU A 27 -7.21 11.48 -9.04
CA GLU A 27 -7.57 10.17 -8.49
C GLU A 27 -7.98 10.25 -7.02
N VAL A 28 -8.97 9.43 -6.64
CA VAL A 28 -9.48 9.36 -5.27
C VAL A 28 -8.48 8.68 -4.33
N TYR A 29 -7.58 7.85 -4.89
CA TYR A 29 -6.66 7.03 -4.11
C TYR A 29 -5.23 7.57 -4.14
N PRO A 30 -4.61 7.80 -2.97
CA PRO A 30 -3.24 8.27 -2.90
C PRO A 30 -2.25 7.18 -3.35
N ALA A 31 -1.21 7.57 -4.09
CA ALA A 31 -0.10 6.70 -4.42
C ALA A 31 0.98 6.74 -3.33
N ILE A 32 1.67 5.61 -3.18
CA ILE A 32 2.85 5.49 -2.33
C ILE A 32 4.07 5.45 -3.25
N ILE A 33 4.97 6.40 -3.11
CA ILE A 33 6.14 6.57 -3.99
C ILE A 33 7.40 6.43 -3.13
N LYS A 34 8.43 5.75 -3.66
CA LYS A 34 9.75 5.66 -3.01
C LYS A 34 10.34 7.06 -2.85
N GLN A 35 10.69 7.45 -1.63
CA GLN A 35 11.38 8.69 -1.32
C GLN A 35 12.27 8.47 -0.10
N ASN A 36 13.59 8.54 -0.32
CA ASN A 36 14.57 8.42 0.76
C ASN A 36 14.35 9.51 1.82
N GLY A 37 14.34 9.12 3.09
CA GLY A 37 14.05 10.01 4.22
C GLY A 37 12.57 10.27 4.47
N GLY A 38 11.67 9.84 3.57
CA GLY A 38 10.23 9.87 3.79
C GLY A 38 9.75 8.73 4.71
N SER A 39 8.57 8.90 5.30
CA SER A 39 7.86 7.82 5.97
C SER A 39 6.35 7.92 5.71
N VAL A 40 5.69 6.77 5.62
CA VAL A 40 4.22 6.68 5.50
C VAL A 40 3.67 5.92 6.68
N GLU A 41 2.83 6.57 7.47
CA GLU A 41 2.02 5.89 8.48
C GLU A 41 0.81 5.22 7.82
N GLY A 42 0.58 3.96 8.13
CA GLY A 42 -0.48 3.16 7.54
C GLY A 42 -0.96 2.02 8.43
N ILE A 43 -1.73 1.13 7.82
CA ILE A 43 -2.29 -0.04 8.47
C ILE A 43 -1.85 -1.27 7.67
N VAL A 44 -1.20 -2.21 8.33
CA VAL A 44 -0.85 -3.53 7.78
C VAL A 44 -1.94 -4.52 8.19
N TYR A 45 -2.47 -5.24 7.21
CA TYR A 45 -3.45 -6.30 7.42
C TYR A 45 -2.73 -7.66 7.33
N PHE A 46 -2.87 -8.48 8.36
CA PHE A 46 -2.23 -9.78 8.47
C PHE A 46 -3.21 -10.91 8.13
N ASN A 47 -2.66 -12.05 7.70
CA ASN A 47 -3.41 -13.26 7.34
C ASN A 47 -4.46 -13.01 6.24
N VAL A 48 -4.15 -12.12 5.29
CA VAL A 48 -5.00 -11.92 4.12
C VAL A 48 -5.00 -13.20 3.28
N SER A 49 -6.18 -13.76 3.04
CA SER A 49 -6.32 -15.00 2.25
C SER A 49 -5.99 -14.75 0.78
N LEU A 50 -5.55 -15.79 0.07
CA LEU A 50 -5.25 -15.71 -1.36
C LEU A 50 -6.46 -15.24 -2.18
N GLU A 51 -7.68 -15.65 -1.81
CA GLU A 51 -8.92 -15.18 -2.45
C GLU A 51 -9.15 -13.68 -2.27
N ALA A 52 -8.85 -13.14 -1.08
CA ALA A 52 -8.98 -11.71 -0.84
C ALA A 52 -7.89 -10.93 -1.58
N PHE A 53 -6.69 -11.51 -1.73
CA PHE A 53 -5.67 -10.96 -2.60
C PHE A 53 -6.12 -10.91 -4.07
N ASP A 54 -6.72 -11.98 -4.61
CA ASP A 54 -7.24 -11.98 -5.98
C ASP A 54 -8.37 -10.95 -6.18
N ARG A 55 -9.25 -10.80 -5.19
CA ARG A 55 -10.28 -9.74 -5.19
C ARG A 55 -9.67 -8.34 -5.18
N LEU A 56 -8.67 -8.10 -4.35
CA LEU A 56 -7.94 -6.82 -4.31
C LEU A 56 -7.22 -6.55 -5.64
N ASP A 57 -6.61 -7.58 -6.22
CA ASP A 57 -5.92 -7.48 -7.49
C ASP A 57 -6.89 -7.10 -8.63
N LYS A 58 -8.10 -7.67 -8.64
CA LYS A 58 -9.17 -7.32 -9.59
C LYS A 58 -9.75 -5.93 -9.35
N PHE A 59 -9.94 -5.52 -8.10
CA PHE A 59 -10.52 -4.22 -7.74
C PHE A 59 -9.60 -3.06 -8.15
N GLU A 60 -8.30 -3.20 -7.93
CA GLU A 60 -7.31 -2.18 -8.26
C GLU A 60 -6.85 -2.21 -9.72
N GLY A 61 -7.06 -3.35 -10.41
CA GLY A 61 -6.76 -3.51 -11.82
C GLY A 61 -5.26 -3.47 -12.16
N PRO A 62 -4.89 -3.30 -13.45
CA PRO A 62 -3.50 -3.36 -13.93
C PRO A 62 -2.66 -2.12 -13.57
N LEU A 63 -3.27 -1.13 -12.90
CA LEU A 63 -2.67 0.17 -12.60
C LEU A 63 -1.61 0.10 -11.49
N TYR A 64 -1.63 -0.98 -10.71
CA TYR A 64 -0.83 -1.13 -9.50
C TYR A 64 0.03 -2.40 -9.55
N VAL A 65 1.34 -2.24 -9.33
CA VAL A 65 2.29 -3.36 -9.23
C VAL A 65 2.52 -3.69 -7.76
N ARG A 66 2.39 -4.97 -7.39
CA ARG A 66 2.69 -5.42 -6.03
C ARG A 66 4.20 -5.39 -5.80
N ALA A 67 4.63 -4.78 -4.71
CA ALA A 67 6.01 -4.77 -4.26
C ALA A 67 6.09 -5.17 -2.78
N GLU A 68 7.07 -6.00 -2.47
CA GLU A 68 7.40 -6.35 -1.09
C GLU A 68 8.21 -5.23 -0.46
N VAL A 69 7.80 -4.84 0.75
CA VAL A 69 8.45 -3.79 1.53
C VAL A 69 8.49 -4.17 3.00
N GLU A 70 9.48 -3.65 3.71
CA GLU A 70 9.57 -3.78 5.16
C GLU A 70 8.84 -2.60 5.81
N THR A 71 7.86 -2.90 6.65
CA THR A 71 7.18 -1.89 7.50
C THR A 71 7.53 -2.11 8.96
N ILE A 72 7.53 -1.03 9.73
CA ILE A 72 7.86 -1.03 11.16
C ILE A 72 6.56 -0.92 11.95
N CYS A 73 6.20 -1.98 12.66
CA CYS A 73 5.03 -2.00 13.54
C CYS A 73 5.30 -1.24 14.84
N LYS A 74 4.24 -0.86 15.58
CA LYS A 74 4.31 -0.16 16.88
C LYS A 74 5.26 -0.77 17.95
N LYS A 75 5.68 -2.02 17.81
CA LYS A 75 6.65 -2.68 18.70
C LYS A 75 8.11 -2.57 18.24
N GLY A 76 8.39 -1.82 17.17
CA GLY A 76 9.71 -1.81 16.51
C GLY A 76 9.99 -3.07 15.68
N GLU A 77 9.04 -4.00 15.64
CA GLU A 77 9.10 -5.21 14.82
C GLU A 77 9.00 -4.84 13.34
N ARG A 78 9.96 -5.33 12.55
CA ARG A 78 9.90 -5.22 11.09
C ARG A 78 9.05 -6.36 10.56
N VAL A 79 8.04 -6.02 9.77
CA VAL A 79 7.18 -7.00 9.11
C VAL A 79 7.29 -6.81 7.60
N SER A 80 7.49 -7.92 6.89
CA SER A 80 7.36 -7.92 5.43
C SER A 80 5.88 -7.69 5.09
N SER A 81 5.63 -6.74 4.21
CA SER A 81 4.29 -6.33 3.79
C SER A 81 4.28 -6.08 2.30
N HIS A 82 3.16 -6.38 1.66
CA HIS A 82 2.94 -6.04 0.27
C HIS A 82 2.29 -4.66 0.20
N ILE A 83 2.97 -3.73 -0.45
CA ILE A 83 2.35 -2.48 -0.89
C ILE A 83 2.20 -2.52 -2.40
N ARG A 84 1.49 -1.54 -2.94
CA ARG A 84 1.33 -1.35 -4.37
C ARG A 84 1.80 0.05 -4.76
N PRO A 85 3.14 0.24 -4.87
CA PRO A 85 3.75 1.54 -5.03
C PRO A 85 3.97 1.81 -6.51
N ASP A 86 2.89 2.07 -7.24
CA ASP A 86 2.95 2.73 -8.54
C ASP A 86 1.52 2.90 -9.04
N CYS A 87 1.16 4.11 -9.47
CA CYS A 87 0.06 4.26 -10.41
C CYS A 87 0.73 4.49 -11.76
N LYS A 88 0.61 3.53 -12.70
CA LYS A 88 1.19 3.62 -14.05
C LYS A 88 0.73 4.83 -14.87
N PHE A 89 -0.21 5.63 -14.34
CA PHE A 89 -0.88 6.72 -15.02
C PHE A 89 -0.43 8.13 -14.64
N CYS A 90 0.63 8.28 -13.84
CA CYS A 90 1.20 9.62 -13.60
C CYS A 90 2.48 9.78 -14.45
N PRO A 91 2.41 10.35 -15.66
CA PRO A 91 3.62 10.80 -16.32
C PRO A 91 4.27 11.83 -15.39
N SER A 92 5.52 11.58 -15.05
CA SER A 92 6.41 12.53 -14.42
C SER A 92 6.57 13.75 -15.34
N THR A 93 5.63 14.69 -15.27
CA THR A 93 5.78 15.99 -15.92
C THR A 93 5.06 17.05 -15.10
N LEU A 94 5.85 17.81 -14.35
CA LEU A 94 5.70 19.17 -13.85
C LEU A 94 6.79 19.28 -12.77
N ARG A 95 8.06 19.48 -13.16
CA ARG A 95 8.69 20.81 -13.34
C ARG A 95 8.28 21.81 -12.28
#